data_AF-A0A7J9IX60-F1
#
_entry.id   AF-A0A7J9IX60-F1
#
_cell.length_a   1.000
_cell.length_b   1.000
_cell.length_c   1.000
_cell.angle_alpha   90.00
_cell.angle_beta   90.00
_cell.angle_gamma   90.00
#
_symmetry.space_group_name_H-M   'P 1'
#
loop_
_entity.id
_entity.type
_entity.pdbx_description
1 polymer ?
#
loop_
_entity_poly.entity_id
_entity_poly.type
_entity_poly.pdbx_seq_one_letter_code
_entity_poly.pdbx_strand_id
1 'polypeptide(L)'
;MRSPFSLKQEFLKKWILGLRRCRSSKKNMSIFERKKVIKLSADVAMASARKGTTCWSRALIADAVKEGNADKHLAEKILGPASERQPTEKVPVGAMAYNKRIRSKKILKRSSVIRRTIKCAPQAARPSSIVKTLVGKRRQILRSLIPGGEFMNGVSLIEETLDYIISLRAQVDVMRSLASISKLVNLN
;
A
#
# COMPACT_ATOMS: atom_id res chain seq x y z
N MET A 1 -1.16 4.37 19.93
CA MET A 1 -1.54 4.97 18.62
C MET A 1 -0.97 6.38 18.54
N ARG A 2 -0.42 6.80 17.40
CA ARG A 2 0.10 8.17 17.22
C ARG A 2 -1.07 9.17 17.22
N SER A 3 -0.89 10.37 17.77
CA SER A 3 -1.99 11.34 17.78
C SER A 3 -2.36 11.74 16.34
N PRO A 4 -3.66 11.83 15.98
CA PRO A 4 -4.08 12.18 14.62
C PRO A 4 -3.52 13.54 14.16
N PHE A 5 -3.35 14.48 15.09
CA PHE A 5 -2.79 15.79 14.83
C PHE A 5 -1.31 15.72 14.41
N SER A 6 -0.50 14.92 15.12
CA SER A 6 0.91 14.74 14.75
C SER A 6 1.08 14.09 13.38
N LEU A 7 0.18 13.18 13.00
CA LEU A 7 0.21 12.55 11.67
C LEU A 7 -0.06 13.57 10.56
N LYS A 8 -1.08 14.42 10.71
CA LYS A 8 -1.40 15.49 9.76
C LYS A 8 -0.22 16.44 9.58
N GLN A 9 0.42 16.83 10.68
CA GLN A 9 1.57 17.74 10.65
C GLN A 9 2.78 17.11 9.95
N GLU A 10 3.12 15.86 10.27
CA GLU A 10 4.22 15.14 9.60
C GLU A 10 3.94 14.93 8.11
N PHE A 11 2.72 14.53 7.77
CA PHE A 11 2.29 14.40 6.38
C PHE A 11 2.43 15.73 5.64
N LEU A 12 1.92 16.83 6.19
CA LEU A 12 2.00 18.15 5.57
C LEU A 12 3.46 18.59 5.34
N LYS A 13 4.33 18.42 6.36
CA LYS A 13 5.76 18.74 6.25
C LYS A 13 6.42 17.98 5.09
N LYS A 14 6.22 16.66 5.04
CA LYS A 14 6.78 15.79 3.99
C LYS A 14 6.17 16.11 2.62
N TRP A 15 4.87 16.41 2.57
CA TRP A 15 4.19 16.67 1.31
C TRP A 15 4.54 18.04 0.70
N ILE A 16 4.72 19.09 1.51
CA ILE A 16 5.24 20.39 1.04
C ILE A 16 6.62 20.21 0.38
N LEU A 17 7.49 19.40 0.98
CA LEU A 17 8.80 19.07 0.39
C LEU A 17 8.64 18.40 -0.98
N GLY A 18 7.74 17.42 -1.08
CA GLY A 18 7.41 16.76 -2.33
C GLY A 18 6.85 17.72 -3.38
N LEU A 19 5.90 18.58 -3.02
CA LEU A 19 5.28 19.55 -3.93
C LEU A 19 6.26 20.60 -4.44
N ARG A 20 7.16 21.13 -3.59
CA ARG A 20 8.24 22.03 -4.02
C ARG A 20 9.11 21.37 -5.09
N ARG A 21 9.37 20.07 -4.94
CA ARG A 21 10.15 19.32 -5.93
C ARG A 21 9.38 19.05 -7.22
N CYS A 22 8.08 18.78 -7.14
CA CYS A 22 7.20 18.70 -8.30
C CYS A 22 7.23 20.00 -9.12
N ARG A 23 7.20 21.16 -8.43
CA ARG A 23 7.28 22.49 -9.08
C ARG A 23 8.63 22.76 -9.74
N SER A 24 9.72 22.24 -9.19
CA SER A 24 11.09 22.38 -9.72
C SER A 24 11.40 21.39 -10.85
N SER A 25 10.65 20.29 -10.97
CA SER A 25 10.89 19.23 -11.94
C SER A 25 10.07 19.49 -13.22
N LYS A 26 10.76 19.91 -14.29
CA LYS A 26 10.27 20.04 -15.68
C LYS A 26 9.17 21.11 -15.90
N LYS A 27 9.53 22.18 -16.62
CA LYS A 27 8.62 23.27 -17.05
C LYS A 27 7.52 22.81 -18.03
N ASN A 28 7.69 21.64 -18.66
CA ASN A 28 6.83 21.11 -19.74
C ASN A 28 6.18 19.75 -19.39
N MET A 29 5.67 19.56 -18.16
CA MET A 29 4.89 18.35 -17.85
C MET A 29 3.46 18.46 -18.40
N SER A 30 2.99 17.40 -19.05
CA SER A 30 1.57 17.24 -19.37
C SER A 30 0.72 17.25 -18.10
N ILE A 31 -0.58 17.56 -18.22
CA ILE A 31 -1.51 17.51 -17.08
C ILE A 31 -1.52 16.11 -16.44
N PHE A 32 -1.42 15.07 -17.26
CA PHE A 32 -1.39 13.68 -16.81
C PHE A 32 -0.16 13.38 -15.96
N GLU A 33 1.04 13.78 -16.41
CA GLU A 33 2.28 13.61 -15.65
C GLU A 33 2.24 14.41 -14.35
N ARG A 34 1.76 15.66 -14.39
CA ARG A 34 1.60 16.48 -13.17
C ARG A 34 0.71 15.78 -12.15
N LYS A 35 -0.44 15.26 -12.58
CA LYS A 35 -1.36 14.50 -11.70
C LYS A 35 -0.67 13.27 -11.11
N LYS A 36 0.07 12.51 -11.93
CA LYS A 36 0.78 11.30 -11.50
C LYS A 36 1.85 11.63 -10.44
N VAL A 37 2.66 12.65 -10.69
CA VAL A 37 3.72 13.12 -9.81
C VAL A 37 3.17 13.66 -8.48
N ILE A 38 2.08 14.44 -8.53
CA ILE A 38 1.41 14.93 -7.32
C ILE A 38 0.86 13.77 -6.49
N LYS A 39 0.22 12.79 -7.13
CA LYS A 39 -0.29 11.59 -6.45
C LYS A 39 0.85 10.82 -5.78
N LEU A 40 1.92 10.52 -6.53
CA LEU A 40 3.07 9.80 -5.99
C LEU A 40 3.71 10.56 -4.82
N SER A 41 3.88 11.87 -4.95
CA SER A 41 4.39 12.73 -3.87
C SER A 41 3.54 12.62 -2.59
N ALA A 42 2.21 12.60 -2.72
CA ALA A 42 1.30 12.42 -1.59
C ALA A 42 1.42 11.01 -0.99
N ASP A 43 1.44 9.97 -1.81
CA ASP A 43 1.55 8.58 -1.36
C ASP A 43 2.86 8.34 -0.60
N VAL A 44 4.00 8.84 -1.12
CA VAL A 44 5.31 8.75 -0.47
C VAL A 44 5.36 9.59 0.82
N ALA A 45 4.81 10.81 0.81
CA ALA A 45 4.77 11.65 2.02
C ALA A 45 3.92 11.01 3.13
N MET A 46 2.77 10.44 2.79
CA MET A 46 1.89 9.74 3.72
C MET A 46 2.56 8.48 4.28
N ALA A 47 3.22 7.69 3.45
CA ALA A 47 3.99 6.53 3.89
C ALA A 47 5.19 6.92 4.77
N SER A 48 5.91 7.99 4.42
CA SER A 48 7.04 8.50 5.21
C SER A 48 6.61 9.06 6.57
N ALA A 49 5.44 9.70 6.66
CA ALA A 49 4.88 10.17 7.94
C ALA A 49 4.63 9.02 8.94
N ARG A 50 4.42 7.80 8.42
CA ARG A 50 4.34 6.55 9.18
C ARG A 50 5.68 5.87 9.42
N LYS A 51 6.79 6.49 9.03
CA LYS A 51 8.15 5.98 9.23
C LYS A 51 8.37 4.56 8.68
N GLY A 52 7.57 4.11 7.72
CA GLY A 52 7.65 2.74 7.19
C GLY A 52 7.31 1.63 8.19
N THR A 53 6.63 1.94 9.31
CA THR A 53 6.35 0.95 10.36
C THR A 53 5.25 -0.01 9.95
N THR A 54 4.34 0.40 9.06
CA THR A 54 3.19 -0.39 8.61
C THR A 54 3.48 -1.11 7.30
N CYS A 55 2.86 -2.26 7.10
CA CYS A 55 2.97 -3.03 5.85
C CYS A 55 2.52 -2.18 4.65
N TRP A 56 1.41 -1.43 4.77
CA TRP A 56 0.93 -0.60 3.67
C TRP A 56 1.89 0.55 3.33
N SER A 57 2.54 1.17 4.33
CA SER A 57 3.48 2.27 4.08
C SER A 57 4.75 1.75 3.40
N ARG A 58 5.26 0.58 3.81
CA ARG A 58 6.36 -0.09 3.10
C ARG A 58 6.00 -0.46 1.67
N ALA A 59 4.78 -0.93 1.43
CA ALA A 59 4.32 -1.29 0.09
C ALA A 59 4.31 -0.06 -0.84
N LEU A 60 3.82 1.10 -0.37
CA LEU A 60 3.84 2.35 -1.14
C LEU A 60 5.27 2.83 -1.42
N ILE A 61 6.17 2.75 -0.43
CA ILE A 61 7.58 3.12 -0.61
C ILE A 61 8.27 2.20 -1.63
N ALA A 62 8.02 0.89 -1.54
CA ALA A 62 8.58 -0.08 -2.47
C ALA A 62 8.09 0.15 -3.91
N ASP A 63 6.81 0.47 -4.09
CA ASP A 63 6.24 0.80 -5.40
C ASP A 63 6.84 2.10 -5.96
N ALA A 64 7.04 3.10 -5.11
CA ALA A 64 7.62 4.39 -5.52
C ALA A 64 9.10 4.31 -5.93
N VAL A 65 9.87 3.43 -5.29
CA VAL A 65 11.32 3.26 -5.54
C VAL A 65 11.62 2.20 -6.60
N LYS A 66 10.58 1.52 -7.11
CA LYS A 66 10.71 0.46 -8.11
C LYS A 66 11.47 0.95 -9.36
N GLU A 67 12.41 0.12 -9.80
CA GLU A 67 13.27 0.38 -10.95
C GLU A 67 12.43 0.51 -12.24
N GLY A 68 12.69 1.56 -13.03
CA GLY A 68 11.89 1.95 -14.20
C GLY A 68 10.83 3.02 -13.94
N ASN A 69 10.62 3.46 -12.69
CA ASN A 69 9.77 4.61 -12.41
C ASN A 69 10.55 5.93 -12.66
N ALA A 70 10.10 6.73 -13.64
CA ALA A 70 10.67 8.05 -13.94
C ALA A 70 10.67 8.99 -12.72
N ASP A 71 9.80 8.72 -11.76
CA ASP A 71 9.59 9.53 -10.56
C ASP A 71 10.33 8.96 -9.32
N LYS A 72 11.17 7.92 -9.48
CA LYS A 72 11.96 7.32 -8.40
C LYS A 72 12.78 8.35 -7.62
N HIS A 73 13.43 9.27 -8.33
CA HIS A 73 14.25 10.31 -7.73
C HIS A 73 13.43 11.33 -6.90
N LEU A 74 12.13 11.48 -7.16
CA LEU A 74 11.23 12.25 -6.30
C LEU A 74 11.00 11.51 -4.98
N ALA A 75 10.73 10.21 -5.05
CA ALA A 75 10.50 9.38 -3.87
C ALA A 75 11.71 9.36 -2.94
N GLU A 76 12.91 9.13 -3.49
CA GLU A 76 14.17 9.14 -2.74
C GLU A 76 14.41 10.47 -2.00
N LYS A 77 14.05 11.61 -2.63
CA LYS A 77 14.22 12.93 -2.02
C LYS A 77 13.21 13.25 -0.92
N ILE A 78 11.99 12.73 -0.97
CA ILE A 78 10.99 12.89 0.11
C ILE A 78 11.34 12.00 1.30
N LEU A 79 11.86 10.80 1.02
CA LEU A 79 12.31 9.84 2.03
C LEU A 79 13.58 10.28 2.75
N GLY A 80 14.42 11.10 2.10
CA GLY A 80 15.73 11.53 2.61
C GLY A 80 16.84 10.51 2.30
N PRO A 81 18.12 10.88 2.50
CA PRO A 81 19.23 9.94 2.35
C PRO A 81 19.06 8.77 3.31
N ALA A 82 19.45 7.57 2.86
CA ALA A 82 19.25 6.31 3.58
C ALA A 82 19.83 6.25 5.01
N SER A 83 20.67 7.23 5.39
CA SER A 83 21.32 7.35 6.70
C SER A 83 20.39 7.75 7.86
N GLU A 84 19.26 8.43 7.59
CA GLU A 84 18.24 8.72 8.63
C GLU A 84 17.27 7.55 8.87
N ARG A 85 17.43 6.45 8.14
CA ARG A 85 16.73 5.20 8.45
C ARG A 85 17.33 4.69 9.75
N GLN A 86 16.69 5.00 10.86
CA GLN A 86 16.91 4.24 12.09
C GLN A 86 16.89 2.75 11.71
N PRO A 87 17.96 1.99 11.97
CA PRO A 87 17.90 0.54 11.86
C PRO A 87 16.90 0.11 12.91
N THR A 88 15.63 -0.05 12.54
CA THR A 88 14.71 -0.81 13.37
C THR A 88 15.31 -2.21 13.43
N GLU A 89 15.63 -2.61 14.65
CA GLU A 89 16.23 -3.87 15.07
C GLU A 89 15.97 -5.03 14.09
N LYS A 90 17.03 -5.81 13.86
CA LYS A 90 16.97 -7.10 13.16
C LYS A 90 15.99 -8.04 13.89
N VAL A 91 14.71 -7.93 13.58
CA VAL A 91 13.71 -8.98 13.86
C VAL A 91 13.87 -10.04 12.77
N PRO A 92 13.80 -11.36 13.08
CA PRO A 92 14.41 -12.39 12.26
C PRO A 92 13.96 -12.36 10.81
N VAL A 93 14.98 -12.47 9.96
CA VAL A 93 14.95 -12.60 8.52
C VAL A 93 14.01 -13.73 8.12
N GLY A 94 12.77 -13.40 7.78
CA GLY A 94 11.98 -14.16 6.83
C GLY A 94 12.30 -13.62 5.46
N ALA A 95 13.24 -14.24 4.75
CA ALA A 95 13.60 -13.89 3.38
C ALA A 95 12.34 -13.85 2.50
N MET A 96 11.81 -12.65 2.27
CA MET A 96 10.64 -12.44 1.42
C MET A 96 11.12 -12.39 -0.03
N ALA A 97 11.62 -13.54 -0.50
CA ALA A 97 11.95 -13.80 -1.88
C ALA A 97 10.65 -13.75 -2.70
N TYR A 98 10.56 -12.79 -3.61
CA TYR A 98 9.53 -12.69 -4.65
C TYR A 98 9.70 -13.83 -5.66
N ASN A 99 9.48 -15.08 -5.25
CA ASN A 99 9.56 -16.18 -6.19
C ASN A 99 8.31 -16.21 -7.07
N LYS A 100 8.43 -15.64 -8.28
CA LYS A 100 7.70 -16.09 -9.47
C LYS A 100 7.87 -17.61 -9.56
N ARG A 101 6.91 -18.39 -9.06
CA ARG A 101 6.93 -19.83 -9.24
C ARG A 101 6.55 -20.14 -10.70
N ILE A 102 7.56 -20.19 -11.56
CA ILE A 102 7.50 -20.95 -12.81
C ILE A 102 7.36 -22.42 -12.37
N ARG A 103 6.13 -22.94 -12.44
CA ARG A 103 5.84 -24.34 -12.11
C ARG A 103 6.26 -25.21 -13.30
N SER A 104 7.52 -25.61 -13.35
CA SER A 104 8.03 -26.62 -14.28
C SER A 104 7.26 -27.93 -14.05
N LYS A 105 6.30 -28.24 -14.93
CA LYS A 105 5.59 -29.52 -14.92
C LYS A 105 6.53 -30.61 -15.43
N LYS A 106 7.16 -31.38 -14.54
CA LYS A 106 7.70 -32.70 -14.91
C LYS A 106 7.97 -33.54 -13.66
N ILE A 107 6.97 -34.31 -13.22
CA ILE A 107 7.20 -35.54 -12.45
C ILE A 107 6.19 -36.57 -12.96
N LEU A 108 6.73 -37.65 -13.51
CA LEU A 108 6.07 -38.87 -13.96
C LEU A 108 5.28 -39.49 -12.80
N LYS A 109 4.04 -39.95 -13.03
CA LYS A 109 3.40 -40.94 -12.16
C LYS A 109 2.74 -42.04 -12.98
N ARG A 110 3.39 -43.21 -12.94
CA ARG A 110 2.84 -44.54 -13.25
C ARG A 110 1.63 -44.84 -12.35
N SER A 111 0.61 -45.42 -12.98
CA SER A 111 -0.41 -46.37 -12.51
C SER A 111 -0.78 -46.43 -11.01
N SER A 112 -2.05 -46.16 -10.72
CA SER A 112 -2.85 -47.00 -9.82
C SER A 112 -4.32 -46.97 -10.26
N VAL A 113 -4.69 -48.06 -10.92
CA VAL A 113 -6.04 -48.45 -11.30
C VAL A 113 -6.83 -48.83 -10.03
N ILE A 114 -8.13 -48.50 -10.02
CA ILE A 114 -9.24 -49.14 -9.28
C ILE A 114 -9.68 -48.64 -7.87
N ARG A 115 -10.97 -48.27 -7.84
CA ARG A 115 -12.01 -48.37 -6.78
C ARG A 115 -12.10 -47.31 -5.66
N ARG A 116 -13.03 -46.35 -5.84
CA ARG A 116 -14.41 -46.37 -5.26
C ARG A 116 -15.11 -45.03 -5.48
N THR A 117 -16.21 -45.06 -6.23
CA THR A 117 -17.21 -43.99 -6.30
C THR A 117 -17.88 -43.85 -4.93
N ILE A 118 -17.42 -42.92 -4.11
CA ILE A 118 -18.21 -42.43 -2.97
C ILE A 118 -19.16 -41.39 -3.55
N LYS A 119 -20.43 -41.76 -3.64
CA LYS A 119 -21.53 -40.84 -3.93
C LYS A 119 -21.48 -39.71 -2.90
N CYS A 120 -21.04 -38.52 -3.30
CA CYS A 120 -21.21 -37.31 -2.49
C CYS A 120 -22.72 -37.01 -2.44
N ALA A 121 -23.35 -37.29 -1.30
CA ALA A 121 -24.67 -36.75 -1.01
C ALA A 121 -24.59 -35.20 -1.05
N PRO A 122 -25.59 -34.50 -1.61
CA PRO A 122 -25.61 -33.04 -1.57
C PRO A 122 -25.83 -32.62 -0.13
N GLN A 123 -24.75 -32.34 0.59
CA GLN A 123 -24.83 -31.72 1.90
C GLN A 123 -25.40 -30.32 1.68
N ALA A 124 -26.67 -30.13 2.07
CA ALA A 124 -27.31 -28.83 2.15
C ALA A 124 -26.33 -27.86 2.81
N ALA A 125 -25.98 -26.79 2.10
CA ALA A 125 -24.97 -25.85 2.53
C ALA A 125 -25.36 -25.27 3.90
N ARG A 126 -24.69 -25.74 4.97
CA ARG A 126 -24.91 -25.22 6.31
C ARG A 126 -24.76 -23.70 6.29
N PRO A 127 -25.61 -22.92 6.98
CA PRO A 127 -25.51 -21.45 7.01
C PRO A 127 -24.09 -20.93 7.32
N SER A 128 -23.34 -21.67 8.14
CA SER A 128 -21.93 -21.45 8.44
C SER A 128 -21.01 -21.40 7.22
N SER A 129 -21.23 -22.23 6.19
CA SER A 129 -20.41 -22.24 4.98
C SER A 129 -20.70 -21.01 4.10
N ILE A 130 -21.95 -20.57 4.03
CA ILE A 130 -22.34 -19.35 3.32
C ILE A 130 -21.70 -18.12 3.97
N VAL A 131 -21.75 -18.02 5.31
CA VAL A 131 -21.10 -16.92 6.04
C VAL A 131 -19.57 -16.96 5.86
N LYS A 132 -18.95 -18.13 5.95
CA LYS A 132 -17.50 -18.29 5.73
C LYS A 132 -17.07 -17.88 4.31
N THR A 133 -17.86 -18.24 3.29
CA THR A 133 -17.58 -17.83 1.91
C THR A 133 -17.76 -16.33 1.69
N LEU A 134 -18.80 -15.71 2.28
CA LEU A 134 -19.00 -14.27 2.21
C LEU A 134 -17.86 -13.49 2.88
N VAL A 135 -17.48 -13.88 4.09
CA VAL A 135 -16.35 -13.26 4.82
C VAL A 135 -15.04 -13.46 4.05
N GLY A 136 -14.84 -14.63 3.43
CA GLY A 136 -13.71 -14.90 2.56
C GLY A 136 -13.65 -13.96 1.35
N LYS A 137 -14.77 -13.77 0.65
CA LYS A 137 -14.87 -12.83 -0.48
C LYS A 137 -14.60 -11.39 -0.07
N ARG A 138 -15.23 -10.92 1.02
CA ARG A 138 -15.02 -9.56 1.55
C ARG A 138 -13.56 -9.34 1.96
N ARG A 139 -12.93 -10.33 2.60
CA ARG A 139 -11.51 -10.29 2.94
C ARG A 139 -10.64 -10.16 1.69
N GLN A 140 -10.95 -10.89 0.62
CA GLN A 140 -10.17 -10.80 -0.61
C GLN A 140 -10.28 -9.44 -1.27
N ILE A 141 -11.47 -8.83 -1.26
CA ILE A 141 -11.67 -7.45 -1.72
C ILE A 141 -10.82 -6.51 -0.86
N LEU A 142 -10.89 -6.62 0.47
CA LEU A 142 -10.10 -5.77 1.36
C LEU A 142 -8.59 -5.89 1.09
N ARG A 143 -8.07 -7.09 0.83
CA ARG A 143 -6.66 -7.29 0.45
C ARG A 143 -6.25 -6.51 -0.80
N SER A 144 -7.13 -6.40 -1.79
CA SER A 144 -6.87 -5.62 -3.01
C SER A 144 -6.96 -4.10 -2.82
N LEU A 145 -7.61 -3.63 -1.76
CA LEU A 145 -7.78 -2.21 -1.48
C LEU A 145 -6.62 -1.63 -0.66
N ILE A 146 -5.99 -2.45 0.18
CA ILE A 146 -4.88 -2.02 1.04
C ILE A 146 -3.57 -2.26 0.31
N PRO A 147 -2.68 -1.25 0.20
CA PRO A 147 -1.35 -1.46 -0.36
C PRO A 147 -0.62 -2.61 0.35
N GLY A 148 -0.17 -3.63 -0.39
CA GLY A 148 0.45 -4.83 0.16
C GLY A 148 -0.49 -5.79 0.91
N GLY A 149 -1.81 -5.56 0.88
CA GLY A 149 -2.83 -6.36 1.57
C GLY A 149 -2.86 -7.83 1.13
N GLU A 150 -2.46 -8.11 -0.10
CA GLU A 150 -2.34 -9.46 -0.67
C GLU A 150 -1.46 -10.40 0.18
N PHE A 151 -0.49 -9.85 0.89
CA PHE A 151 0.46 -10.59 1.72
C PHE A 151 0.07 -10.65 3.20
N MET A 152 -1.07 -10.05 3.58
CA MET A 152 -1.48 -9.93 4.99
C MET A 152 -2.39 -11.09 5.44
N ASN A 153 -2.17 -11.52 6.68
CA ASN A 153 -3.11 -12.41 7.39
C ASN A 153 -4.37 -11.64 7.81
N GLY A 154 -5.39 -12.34 8.33
CA GLY A 154 -6.68 -11.74 8.65
C GLY A 154 -6.63 -10.65 9.73
N VAL A 155 -5.82 -10.82 10.78
CA VAL A 155 -5.74 -9.87 11.90
C VAL A 155 -4.94 -8.63 11.49
N SER A 156 -3.74 -8.84 10.94
CA SER A 156 -2.89 -7.76 10.46
C SER A 156 -3.56 -6.94 9.36
N LEU A 157 -4.37 -7.56 8.48
CA LEU A 157 -5.13 -6.84 7.47
C LEU A 157 -6.10 -5.82 8.09
N ILE A 158 -6.77 -6.16 9.19
CA ILE A 158 -7.71 -5.24 9.85
C ILE A 158 -6.94 -4.10 10.54
N GLU A 159 -5.86 -4.40 11.25
CA GLU A 159 -5.02 -3.40 11.91
C GLU A 159 -4.45 -2.39 10.90
N GLU A 160 -3.88 -2.91 9.80
CA GLU A 160 -3.33 -2.11 8.70
C GLU A 160 -4.42 -1.30 7.98
N THR A 161 -5.62 -1.86 7.83
CA THR A 161 -6.78 -1.14 7.25
C THR A 161 -7.17 0.05 8.12
N LEU A 162 -7.27 -0.14 9.44
CA LEU A 162 -7.61 0.94 10.36
C LEU A 162 -6.56 2.06 10.29
N ASP A 163 -5.28 1.70 10.30
CA ASP A 163 -4.19 2.66 10.20
C ASP A 163 -4.18 3.39 8.84
N TYR A 164 -4.47 2.68 7.75
CA TYR A 164 -4.56 3.27 6.43
C TYR A 164 -5.75 4.23 6.30
N ILE A 165 -6.92 3.90 6.87
CA ILE A 165 -8.09 4.81 6.92
C ILE A 165 -7.74 6.11 7.64
N ILE A 166 -7.05 6.03 8.78
CA ILE A 166 -6.60 7.22 9.53
C ILE A 166 -5.66 8.07 8.67
N SER A 167 -4.75 7.43 7.93
CA SER A 167 -3.79 8.11 7.06
C SER A 167 -4.47 8.76 5.85
N LEU A 168 -5.44 8.10 5.23
CA LEU A 168 -6.25 8.66 4.14
C LEU A 168 -7.07 9.86 4.61
N ARG A 169 -7.67 9.81 5.80
CA ARG A 169 -8.38 10.96 6.38
C ARG A 169 -7.42 12.15 6.58
N ALA A 170 -6.23 11.90 7.14
CA ALA A 170 -5.22 12.94 7.32
C ALA A 170 -4.77 13.55 5.98
N GLN A 171 -4.55 12.71 4.96
CA GLN A 171 -4.22 13.14 3.60
C GLN A 171 -5.31 14.06 3.03
N VAL A 172 -6.56 13.60 3.03
CA VAL A 172 -7.68 14.35 2.46
C VAL A 172 -7.91 15.68 3.20
N ASP A 173 -7.81 15.68 4.53
CA ASP A 173 -7.98 16.90 5.33
C ASP A 173 -6.92 17.95 4.96
N VAL A 174 -5.65 17.55 4.85
CA VAL A 174 -4.58 18.45 4.43
C VAL A 174 -4.78 18.96 3.00
N MET A 175 -5.20 18.08 2.07
CA MET A 175 -5.50 18.46 0.69
C MET A 175 -6.62 19.51 0.61
N ARG A 176 -7.70 19.33 1.39
CA ARG A 176 -8.82 20.27 1.45
C ARG A 176 -8.40 21.62 2.02
N SER A 177 -7.59 21.63 3.08
CA SER A 177 -7.08 22.88 3.67
C SER A 177 -6.24 23.66 2.66
N LEU A 178 -5.33 23.01 1.94
CA LEU A 178 -4.53 23.67 0.89
C LEU A 178 -5.39 24.21 -0.25
N ALA A 179 -6.38 23.43 -0.72
CA ALA A 179 -7.29 23.88 -1.76
C ALA A 179 -8.13 25.09 -1.31
N SER A 180 -8.54 25.13 -0.04
CA SER A 180 -9.30 26.25 0.54
C SER A 180 -8.42 27.50 0.65
N ILE A 181 -7.19 27.36 1.15
CA ILE A 181 -6.22 28.47 1.22
C ILE A 181 -5.93 29.02 -0.18
N SER A 182 -5.72 28.15 -1.18
CA SER A 182 -5.48 28.59 -2.55
C SER A 182 -6.64 29.38 -3.14
N LYS A 183 -7.90 29.04 -2.80
CA LYS A 183 -9.07 29.81 -3.25
C LYS A 183 -9.08 31.21 -2.63
N LEU A 184 -8.75 31.33 -1.35
CA LEU A 184 -8.69 32.61 -0.64
C LEU A 184 -7.61 33.53 -1.21
N VAL A 185 -6.43 32.99 -1.52
CA VAL A 185 -5.32 33.77 -2.11
C VAL A 185 -5.66 34.27 -3.52
N ASN A 186 -6.50 33.57 -4.28
CA ASN A 186 -6.92 33.98 -5.63
C ASN A 186 -8.09 34.99 -5.62
N LEU A 187 -8.66 35.29 -4.45
CA LEU A 187 -9.75 36.27 -4.28
C LEU A 187 -9.25 37.63 -3.76
N ASN A 188 -7.96 37.73 -3.43
CA ASN A 188 -7.24 38.95 -3.06
C ASN A 188 -6.24 39.32 -4.16
#